data_AF-A0A5K1BAQ1-F1
#
_entry.id   AF-A0A5K1BAQ1-F1
#
_cell.length_a   1.000
_cell.length_b   1.000
_cell.length_c   1.000
_cell.angle_alpha   90.00
_cell.angle_beta   90.00
_cell.angle_gamma   90.00
#
_symmetry.space_group_name_H-M   'P 1'
#
loop_
_entity.id
_entity.type
_entity.pdbx_description
1 polymer ?
#
loop_
_entity_poly.entity_id
_entity_poly.type
_entity_poly.pdbx_seq_one_letter_code
_entity_poly.pdbx_strand_id
1 'polypeptide(L)' 'LKLKALYMYAAGFYAYSIFALVFWETRRSDFGVSMSHHVATLILIVLSYIW' A
#
# COMPACT_ATOMS: atom_id res chain seq x y z
N LEU A 1 -11.88 10.76 -15.37
CA LEU A 1 -11.19 9.49 -15.68
C LEU A 1 -9.74 9.44 -15.18
N LYS A 2 -8.89 10.44 -15.45
CA LYS A 2 -7.44 10.41 -15.14
C LYS A 2 -7.12 10.15 -13.66
N LEU A 3 -7.85 10.78 -12.74
CA LEU A 3 -7.59 10.65 -11.30
C LEU A 3 -7.95 9.27 -10.74
N LYS A 4 -9.04 8.66 -11.20
CA LYS A 4 -9.42 7.29 -10.80
C LYS A 4 -8.39 6.26 -11.27
N ALA A 5 -7.82 6.42 -12.46
CA ALA A 5 -6.75 5.56 -12.94
C ALA A 5 -5.47 5.71 -12.11
N LEU A 6 -5.12 6.93 -11.68
CA LEU A 6 -3.99 7.18 -10.78
C LEU A 6 -4.18 6.50 -9.42
N TYR A 7 -5.39 6.59 -8.84
CA TYR A 7 -5.72 5.89 -7.60
C TYR A 7 -5.66 4.36 -7.74
N MET A 8 -6.14 3.80 -8.84
CA MET A 8 -6.05 2.36 -9.11
C MET A 8 -4.60 1.88 -9.26
N TYR A 9 -3.76 2.66 -9.96
CA TYR A 9 -2.35 2.35 -10.12
C TYR A 9 -1.61 2.40 -8.76
N ALA A 10 -1.84 3.45 -7.97
CA ALA A 10 -1.25 3.58 -6.65
C ALA A 10 -1.71 2.46 -5.69
N ALA A 11 -3.02 2.15 -5.68
CA ALA A 11 -3.55 1.06 -4.88
C ALA A 11 -2.94 -0.30 -5.28
N GLY A 12 -2.78 -0.57 -6.58
CA GLY A 12 -2.13 -1.79 -7.07
C GLY A 12 -0.66 -1.89 -6.65
N PHE A 13 0.09 -0.78 -6.74
CA PHE A 13 1.48 -0.73 -6.30
C PHE A 13 1.62 -1.04 -4.80
N TYR A 14 0.79 -0.42 -3.94
CA TYR A 14 0.83 -0.68 -2.50
C TYR A 14 0.37 -2.10 -2.15
N ALA A 15 -0.66 -2.63 -2.82
CA ALA A 15 -1.11 -4.01 -2.62
C ALA A 15 -0.01 -5.02 -2.95
N TYR A 16 0.67 -4.87 -4.09
CA TYR A 16 1.81 -5.72 -4.46
C TYR A 16 2.95 -5.61 -3.45
N SER A 17 3.28 -4.38 -3.01
CA SER A 17 4.36 -4.13 -2.06
C SER A 17 4.12 -4.81 -0.72
N ILE A 18 2.87 -4.84 -0.24
CA ILE A 18 2.48 -5.57 0.97
C ILE A 18 2.75 -7.08 0.81
N PHE A 19 2.33 -7.67 -0.32
CA PHE A 19 2.60 -9.09 -0.59
C PHE A 19 4.09 -9.39 -0.69
N ALA A 20 4.85 -8.57 -1.42
CA ALA A 20 6.29 -8.75 -1.60
C ALA A 20 7.03 -8.67 -0.26
N LEU A 21 6.70 -7.70 0.59
CA LEU A 21 7.31 -7.54 1.90
C LEU A 21 6.95 -8.72 2.82
N VAL A 22 5.67 -9.12 2.91
CA VAL A 22 5.24 -10.25 3.77
C VAL A 22 5.92 -11.56 3.39
N PHE A 23 6.11 -11.81 2.09
CA PHE A 23 6.74 -13.06 1.65
C PHE A 23 8.28 -13.02 1.66
N TRP A 24 8.90 -11.85 1.49
CA TRP A 24 10.34 -11.76 1.25
C TRP A 24 11.15 -11.19 2.41
N GLU A 25 10.55 -10.34 3.27
CA GLU A 25 11.31 -9.51 4.21
C GLU A 25 10.78 -9.53 5.67
N THR A 26 9.93 -10.49 6.05
CA THR A 26 9.34 -10.60 7.40
C THR A 26 10.33 -10.78 8.55
N ARG A 27 11.57 -11.19 8.25
CA ARG A 27 12.62 -11.43 9.25
C ARG A 27 13.47 -10.18 9.55
N ARG A 28 13.24 -9.04 8.86
CA ARG A 28 13.97 -7.78 9.06
C ARG A 28 13.35 -7.00 10.24
N SER A 29 14.17 -6.46 11.13
CA SER A 29 13.70 -5.82 12.38
C SER A 29 12.85 -4.56 12.17
N ASP A 30 13.02 -3.89 11.02
CA ASP A 30 12.28 -2.69 10.59
C ASP A 30 11.08 -3.00 9.67
N PHE A 31 10.78 -4.28 9.46
CA PHE A 31 9.65 -4.75 8.66
C PHE A 31 8.31 -4.14 9.11
N GLY A 32 8.06 -4.13 10.42
CA GLY A 32 6.81 -3.61 10.98
C GLY A 32 6.57 -2.12 10.69
N VAL A 33 7.63 -1.31 10.68
CA VAL A 33 7.55 0.13 10.40
C VAL A 33 7.23 0.37 8.92
N SER A 34 7.91 -0.32 8.02
CA SER A 34 7.65 -0.24 6.57
C SER A 34 6.24 -0.75 6.20
N MET A 35 5.79 -1.84 6.82
CA MET A 35 4.46 -2.40 6.57
C MET A 35 3.35 -1.46 7.06
N SER A 36 3.52 -0.85 8.24
CA SER A 36 2.56 0.10 8.78
C SER A 36 2.38 1.32 7.88
N HIS A 37 3.48 1.79 7.28
CA HIS A 37 3.44 2.88 6.30
C HIS A 37 2.60 2.51 5.07
N HIS A 38 2.79 1.32 4.49
CA HIS A 38 2.02 0.88 3.33
C HIS A 38 0.54 0.68 3.61
N VAL A 39 0.21 0.11 4.78
CA VAL A 39 -1.18 -0.06 5.21
C VAL A 39 -1.85 1.30 5.42
N ALA A 40 -1.16 2.25 6.07
CA ALA A 40 -1.69 3.61 6.26
C ALA A 40 -1.95 4.31 4.93
N THR A 41 -1.01 4.25 3.98
CA THR A 41 -1.21 4.89 2.66
C THR A 41 -2.33 4.23 1.87
N LEU A 42 -2.47 2.90 1.94
CA LEU A 42 -3.58 2.19 1.30
C LEU A 42 -4.94 2.65 1.86
N ILE A 43 -5.06 2.79 3.18
CA ILE A 43 -6.27 3.28 3.85
C ILE A 43 -6.60 4.71 3.39
N LEU A 44 -5.61 5.60 3.35
CA LEU A 44 -5.82 6.98 2.91
C LEU A 44 -6.29 7.07 1.44
N ILE A 45 -5.72 6.25 0.56
CA ILE A 45 -6.13 6.18 -0.85
C ILE A 45 -7.58 5.68 -0.97
N VAL A 46 -7.96 4.64 -0.22
CA VAL A 46 -9.33 4.10 -0.24
C VAL A 46 -10.32 5.10 0.31
N LEU A 47 -10.02 5.75 1.43
CA LEU A 47 -10.90 6.77 2.02
C LEU A 47 -11.09 7.96 1.06
N SER A 48 -10.02 8.45 0.42
CA SER A 48 -10.08 9.50 -0.62
C SER A 48 -10.82 9.09 -1.89
N TYR A 49 -11.02 7.80 -2.13
CA TYR A 49 -11.80 7.33 -3.28
C TYR A 49 -13.30 7.25 -2.95
N ILE A 50 -13.65 6.99 -1.68
CA ILE A 50 -15.03 6.84 -1.21
C ILE A 50 -15.66 8.20 -0.87
N TRP A 51 -14.90 9.09 -0.25
CA TRP A 51 -15.29 10.45 0.15
C TRP A 51 -14.67 11.48 -0.79
#